data_AF-A0AAU3GZQ1-F1
#
_entry.id   AF-A0AAU3GZQ1-F1
#
_cell.length_a   1.000
_cell.length_b   1.000
_cell.length_c   1.000
_cell.angle_alpha   90.00
_cell.angle_beta   90.00
_cell.angle_gamma   90.00
#
_symmetry.space_group_name_H-M   'P 1'
#
loop_
_entity.id
_entity.type
_entity.pdbx_description
1 polymer ?
#
loop_
_entity_poly.entity_id
_entity_poly.type
_entity_poly.pdbx_seq_one_letter_code
_entity_poly.pdbx_strand_id
1 'polypeptide(L)'
;MDEDTVPVRVRQVIAAAEVSQREFARRIVMDPSKLSRSLSGARRFTVAELSRIAATAGVDAGWLLGTSGETRRSRGQGATDPAPGGRPAQIVRETVELIARRGFHSVRVADIAEACHTSTAAIHYHFPGRDELLEAAVRWCMDEDTARRDTRIAEAADALEELRQLIEMQTPYTERQRVQWSVWLDLWAEAARSTAVGGLHVEYYRQWRTTVADVLRRGMAQGVFRPVEPERAALRLTALIDGLASQVLATAPGGPGTSALDMHNALLSYVDETLTLPGRTA
;
A
#
# COMPACT_ATOMS: atom_id res chain seq x y z
N MET A 1 18.76 7.89 34.81
CA MET A 1 18.17 6.56 34.70
C MET A 1 17.18 6.63 33.57
N ASP A 2 17.53 6.08 32.41
CA ASP A 2 16.57 5.96 31.32
C ASP A 2 15.63 4.81 31.72
N GLU A 3 14.35 5.12 31.88
CA GLU A 3 13.35 4.17 32.35
C GLU A 3 13.24 3.05 31.31
N ASP A 4 13.50 1.79 31.70
CA ASP A 4 13.51 0.61 30.83
C ASP A 4 12.09 0.25 30.38
N THR A 5 11.57 1.11 29.52
CA THR A 5 10.20 1.13 29.04
C THR A 5 10.10 0.45 27.68
N VAL A 6 8.89 0.00 27.34
CA VAL A 6 8.60 -0.62 26.04
C VAL A 6 9.12 0.21 24.85
N PRO A 7 8.90 1.54 24.76
CA PRO A 7 9.43 2.33 23.65
C PRO A 7 10.96 2.32 23.56
N VAL A 8 11.67 2.31 24.69
CA VAL A 8 13.14 2.25 24.72
C VAL A 8 13.64 0.93 24.11
N ARG A 9 13.07 -0.20 24.53
CA ARG A 9 13.43 -1.53 23.97
C ARG A 9 13.06 -1.66 22.49
N VAL A 10 11.93 -1.10 22.06
CA VAL A 10 11.57 -1.08 20.63
C VAL A 10 12.57 -0.23 19.82
N ARG A 11 13.03 0.93 20.33
CA ARG A 11 14.07 1.71 19.64
C ARG A 11 15.38 0.92 19.49
N GLN A 12 15.78 0.16 20.50
CA GLN A 12 16.96 -0.71 20.43
C GLN A 12 16.82 -1.76 19.33
N VAL A 13 15.66 -2.39 19.22
CA VAL A 13 15.36 -3.36 18.16
C VAL A 13 15.41 -2.73 16.77
N ILE A 14 14.84 -1.53 16.59
CA ILE A 14 14.87 -0.82 15.31
C ILE A 14 16.31 -0.45 14.92
N ALA A 15 17.09 0.07 15.87
CA ALA A 15 18.49 0.42 15.64
C ALA A 15 19.33 -0.81 15.22
N ALA A 16 19.10 -1.96 15.84
CA ALA A 16 19.78 -3.21 15.51
C ALA A 16 19.38 -3.82 14.15
N ALA A 17 18.25 -3.38 13.57
CA ALA A 17 17.76 -3.90 12.30
C ALA A 17 18.42 -3.26 11.06
N GLU A 18 19.24 -2.21 11.24
CA GLU A 18 19.99 -1.51 10.18
C GLU A 18 19.13 -1.04 8.99
N VAL A 19 17.87 -0.68 9.26
CA VAL A 19 16.94 -0.15 8.26
C VAL A 19 16.31 1.16 8.74
N SER A 20 15.81 1.96 7.80
CA SER A 20 15.05 3.15 8.15
C SER A 20 13.82 2.78 9.00
N GLN A 21 13.38 3.68 9.88
CA GLN A 21 12.15 3.46 10.67
C GLN A 21 10.93 3.20 9.78
N ARG A 22 10.87 3.82 8.60
CA ARG A 22 9.80 3.59 7.61
C ARG A 22 9.84 2.16 7.06
N GLU A 23 11.02 1.67 6.69
CA GLU A 23 11.19 0.29 6.22
C GLU A 23 10.93 -0.71 7.36
N PHE A 24 11.35 -0.42 8.59
CA PHE A 24 11.01 -1.25 9.74
C PHE A 24 9.50 -1.31 9.97
N ALA A 25 8.81 -0.16 9.93
CA ALA A 25 7.35 -0.08 10.05
C ALA A 25 6.65 -0.94 9.00
N ARG A 26 7.13 -0.90 7.76
CA ARG A 26 6.63 -1.76 6.67
C ARG A 26 6.81 -3.25 6.97
N ARG A 27 7.98 -3.67 7.49
CA ARG A 27 8.24 -5.08 7.83
C ARG A 27 7.33 -5.62 8.95
N ILE A 28 7.01 -4.80 9.94
CA ILE A 28 6.08 -5.16 11.03
C ILE A 28 4.61 -4.91 10.68
N VAL A 29 4.35 -4.48 9.45
CA VAL A 29 3.04 -4.08 8.91
C VAL A 29 2.30 -3.10 9.82
N MET A 30 2.98 -1.98 10.10
CA MET A 30 2.47 -0.88 10.93
C MET A 30 2.61 0.43 10.18
N ASP A 31 1.60 1.29 10.32
CA ASP A 31 1.65 2.65 9.80
C ASP A 31 2.86 3.42 10.40
N PRO A 32 3.72 4.07 9.59
CA PRO A 32 4.90 4.77 10.09
C PRO A 32 4.59 5.88 11.10
N SER A 33 3.45 6.58 10.95
CA SER A 33 3.01 7.61 11.90
C SER A 33 2.55 6.99 13.23
N LYS A 34 1.88 5.83 13.21
CA LYS A 34 1.55 5.06 14.42
C LYS A 34 2.84 4.61 15.13
N LEU A 35 3.84 4.13 14.38
CA LEU A 35 5.12 3.74 14.95
C LEU A 35 5.80 4.95 15.60
N SER A 36 5.90 6.08 14.90
CA SER A 36 6.49 7.32 15.42
C SER A 36 5.79 7.83 16.69
N ARG A 37 4.46 7.86 16.71
CA ARG A 37 3.67 8.22 17.91
C ARG A 37 3.87 7.25 19.07
N SER A 38 4.08 5.97 18.78
CA SER A 38 4.29 4.97 19.83
C SER A 38 5.71 5.06 20.41
N LEU A 39 6.70 5.34 19.56
CA LEU A 39 8.09 5.58 19.99
C LEU A 39 8.25 6.89 20.77
N SER A 40 7.44 7.90 20.49
CA SER A 40 7.42 9.17 21.25
C SER A 40 6.55 9.13 22.52
N GLY A 41 5.85 8.02 22.78
CA GLY A 41 4.98 7.86 23.95
C GLY A 41 3.60 8.51 23.82
N ALA A 42 3.32 9.20 22.71
CA ALA A 42 1.98 9.75 22.41
C ALA A 42 0.92 8.66 22.18
N ARG A 43 1.34 7.41 21.98
CA ARG A 43 0.50 6.23 21.84
C ARG A 43 1.17 5.03 22.52
N ARG A 44 0.38 4.14 23.11
CA ARG A 44 0.88 2.84 23.61
C ARG A 44 0.88 1.80 22.49
N PHE A 45 1.91 0.94 22.46
CA PHE A 45 1.92 -0.24 21.61
C PHE A 45 0.83 -1.23 22.05
N THR A 46 0.16 -1.87 21.10
CA THR A 46 -0.69 -3.02 21.38
C THR A 46 0.15 -4.29 21.54
N VAL A 47 -0.41 -5.32 22.19
CA VAL A 47 0.26 -6.61 22.30
C VAL A 47 0.55 -7.20 20.91
N ALA A 48 -0.39 -7.10 19.97
CA ALA A 48 -0.21 -7.56 18.61
C ALA A 48 0.94 -6.83 17.88
N GLU A 49 1.08 -5.51 18.06
CA GLU A 49 2.19 -4.75 17.50
C GLU A 49 3.53 -5.20 18.06
N LEU A 50 3.62 -5.42 19.37
CA LEU A 50 4.82 -5.94 20.01
C LEU A 50 5.13 -7.37 19.54
N SER A 51 4.10 -8.20 19.34
CA SER A 51 4.25 -9.53 18.73
C SER A 51 4.81 -9.47 17.31
N ARG A 52 4.37 -8.51 16.49
CA ARG A 52 4.91 -8.30 15.13
C ARG A 52 6.35 -7.81 15.18
N ILE A 53 6.68 -6.85 16.05
CA ILE A 53 8.06 -6.36 16.28
C ILE A 53 8.98 -7.52 16.72
N ALA A 54 8.55 -8.29 17.70
CA ALA A 54 9.28 -9.44 18.21
C ALA A 54 9.58 -10.47 17.11
N ALA A 55 8.55 -10.84 16.34
CA ALA A 55 8.68 -11.80 15.24
C ALA A 55 9.61 -11.30 14.12
N THR A 56 9.51 -10.02 13.72
CA THR A 56 10.37 -9.44 12.69
C THR A 56 11.82 -9.29 13.15
N ALA A 57 12.05 -8.99 14.43
CA ALA A 57 13.39 -8.81 14.98
C ALA A 57 14.02 -10.09 15.54
N GLY A 58 13.27 -11.19 15.64
CA GLY A 58 13.73 -12.44 16.21
C GLY A 58 13.97 -12.38 17.72
N VAL A 59 13.28 -11.49 18.45
CA VAL A 59 13.39 -11.33 19.91
C VAL A 59 12.16 -11.90 20.63
N ASP A 60 12.28 -12.17 21.93
CA ASP A 60 11.15 -12.55 22.77
C ASP A 60 10.16 -11.38 22.97
N ALA A 61 8.86 -11.65 22.78
CA ALA A 61 7.82 -10.64 23.00
C ALA A 61 7.67 -10.27 24.50
N GLY A 62 7.94 -11.22 25.40
CA GLY A 62 7.95 -10.98 26.85
C GLY A 62 9.07 -10.04 27.29
N TRP A 63 10.23 -10.10 26.63
CA TRP A 63 11.30 -9.11 26.85
C TRP A 63 10.88 -7.70 26.44
N LEU A 64 10.19 -7.54 25.29
CA LEU A 64 9.65 -6.22 24.90
C LEU A 64 8.65 -5.70 25.93
N LEU A 65 7.82 -6.57 26.52
CA LEU A 65 6.83 -6.24 27.54
C LEU A 65 7.41 -6.02 28.94
N GLY A 66 8.65 -6.46 29.20
CA GLY A 66 9.27 -6.39 30.53
C GLY A 66 8.85 -7.50 31.47
N THR A 67 8.23 -8.55 30.93
CA THR A 67 7.86 -9.75 31.67
C THR A 67 8.98 -10.79 31.67
N SER A 68 9.99 -10.63 30.80
CA SER A 68 11.18 -11.51 30.68
C SER A 68 12.47 -10.70 30.87
N GLY A 69 13.44 -11.23 31.63
CA GLY A 69 14.67 -10.51 32.02
C GLY A 69 15.82 -10.48 31.00
N GLU A 70 15.75 -11.23 29.89
CA GLU A 70 16.85 -11.33 28.92
C GLU A 70 16.35 -11.23 27.47
N THR A 71 17.13 -10.57 26.60
CA THR A 71 16.92 -10.54 25.14
C THR A 71 17.25 -11.91 24.53
N ARG A 72 16.43 -12.93 24.81
CA ARG A 72 16.61 -14.25 24.21
C ARG A 72 16.17 -14.20 22.74
N ARG A 73 17.07 -14.58 21.83
CA ARG A 73 16.68 -14.89 20.44
C ARG A 73 15.71 -16.06 20.46
N SER A 74 14.58 -15.92 19.79
CA SER A 74 13.57 -16.97 19.66
C SER A 74 14.22 -18.25 19.08
N ARG A 75 14.30 -19.31 19.89
CA ARG A 75 14.75 -20.64 19.43
C ARG A 75 13.59 -21.31 18.69
N GLY A 76 13.60 -21.18 17.36
CA GLY A 76 13.05 -22.12 16.37
C GLY A 76 11.60 -22.58 16.51
N GLN A 77 10.72 -22.05 15.66
CA GLN A 77 9.64 -22.83 15.04
C GLN A 77 9.98 -22.97 13.55
N GLY A 78 9.85 -24.20 13.03
CA GLY A 78 10.31 -24.69 11.72
C GLY A 78 10.53 -23.66 10.61
N ALA A 79 11.78 -23.57 10.16
CA ALA A 79 12.21 -22.77 9.03
C ALA A 79 11.69 -23.35 7.71
N THR A 80 10.57 -22.81 7.22
CA THR A 80 10.56 -22.33 5.84
C THR A 80 11.16 -20.93 5.87
N ASP A 81 12.14 -20.68 4.99
CA ASP A 81 12.90 -19.43 4.95
C ASP A 81 11.96 -18.22 5.09
N PRO A 82 12.16 -17.31 6.06
CA PRO A 82 11.28 -16.17 6.21
C PRO A 82 11.48 -15.28 4.98
N ALA A 83 10.51 -15.31 4.09
CA ALA A 83 10.40 -14.35 3.01
C ALA A 83 10.64 -12.92 3.56
N PRO A 84 11.21 -11.99 2.76
CA PRO A 84 11.57 -10.65 3.22
C PRO A 84 10.46 -10.02 4.08
N GLY A 85 10.79 -9.65 5.33
CA GLY A 85 9.86 -9.05 6.30
C GLY A 85 9.30 -9.97 7.39
N GLY A 86 9.54 -11.29 7.33
CA GLY A 86 9.13 -12.23 8.38
C GLY A 86 7.66 -12.62 8.34
N ARG A 87 7.18 -13.29 9.40
CA ARG A 87 5.84 -13.89 9.45
C ARG A 87 4.68 -12.90 9.23
N PRO A 88 4.67 -11.69 9.84
CA PRO A 88 3.59 -10.73 9.61
C PRO A 88 3.46 -10.30 8.14
N ALA A 89 4.59 -10.04 7.47
CA ALA A 89 4.60 -9.67 6.06
C ALA A 89 4.10 -10.81 5.16
N GLN A 90 4.42 -12.07 5.49
CA GLN A 90 3.87 -13.22 4.78
C GLN A 90 2.34 -13.28 4.89
N ILE A 91 1.80 -13.18 6.11
CA ILE A 91 0.35 -13.21 6.34
C ILE A 91 -0.36 -12.16 5.48
N VAL A 92 0.21 -10.97 5.39
CA VAL A 92 -0.38 -9.85 4.64
C VAL A 92 -0.29 -10.07 3.14
N ARG A 93 0.82 -10.60 2.61
CA ARG A 93 0.92 -10.97 1.19
C ARG A 93 -0.10 -12.03 0.79
N GLU A 94 -0.25 -13.08 1.58
CA GLU A 94 -1.26 -14.13 1.31
C GLU A 94 -2.68 -13.56 1.41
N THR A 95 -2.91 -12.63 2.34
CA THR A 95 -4.19 -11.92 2.46
C THR A 95 -4.49 -11.10 1.19
N VAL A 96 -3.51 -10.35 0.67
CA VAL A 96 -3.65 -9.59 -0.57
C VAL A 96 -4.01 -10.52 -1.73
N GLU A 97 -3.26 -11.61 -1.92
CA GLU A 97 -3.52 -12.60 -2.99
C GLU A 97 -4.93 -13.21 -2.90
N LEU A 98 -5.38 -13.55 -1.69
CA LEU A 98 -6.72 -14.09 -1.48
C LEU A 98 -7.82 -13.05 -1.78
N ILE A 99 -7.65 -11.80 -1.33
CA ILE A 99 -8.60 -10.71 -1.61
C ILE A 99 -8.68 -10.50 -3.12
N ALA A 100 -7.54 -10.47 -3.79
CA ALA A 100 -7.47 -10.18 -5.20
C ALA A 100 -8.16 -11.29 -6.05
N ARG A 101 -8.13 -12.55 -5.59
CA ARG A 101 -8.79 -13.69 -6.27
C ARG A 101 -10.26 -13.86 -5.91
N ARG A 102 -10.64 -13.62 -4.65
CA ARG A 102 -11.97 -13.99 -4.12
C ARG A 102 -12.85 -12.78 -3.78
N GLY A 103 -12.28 -11.58 -3.79
CA GLY A 103 -12.92 -10.36 -3.31
C GLY A 103 -12.81 -10.21 -1.80
N PHE A 104 -12.86 -8.96 -1.34
CA PHE A 104 -12.64 -8.56 0.04
C PHE A 104 -13.53 -9.30 1.04
N HIS A 105 -14.83 -9.44 0.74
CA HIS A 105 -15.84 -10.04 1.62
C HIS A 105 -15.79 -11.57 1.70
N SER A 106 -15.18 -12.23 0.72
CA SER A 106 -15.11 -13.69 0.66
C SER A 106 -13.96 -14.27 1.49
N VAL A 107 -12.97 -13.46 1.85
CA VAL A 107 -11.77 -13.92 2.57
C VAL A 107 -12.04 -13.99 4.07
N ARG A 108 -11.86 -15.18 4.65
CA ARG A 108 -11.92 -15.45 6.10
C ARG A 108 -10.52 -15.66 6.67
N VAL A 109 -10.38 -15.44 7.98
CA VAL A 109 -9.12 -15.71 8.70
C VAL A 109 -8.68 -17.17 8.54
N ALA A 110 -9.63 -18.10 8.43
CA ALA A 110 -9.33 -19.51 8.17
C ALA A 110 -8.66 -19.74 6.80
N ASP A 111 -9.13 -19.07 5.74
CA ASP A 111 -8.52 -19.16 4.40
C ASP A 111 -7.07 -18.64 4.43
N ILE A 112 -6.82 -17.56 5.17
CA ILE A 112 -5.48 -16.97 5.33
C ILE A 112 -4.57 -17.91 6.12
N ALA A 113 -5.08 -18.50 7.21
CA ALA A 113 -4.34 -19.47 8.00
C ALA A 113 -3.92 -20.69 7.17
N GLU A 114 -4.84 -21.20 6.35
CA GLU A 114 -4.57 -22.29 5.40
C GLU A 114 -3.50 -21.91 4.38
N ALA A 115 -3.65 -20.76 3.71
CA ALA A 115 -2.66 -20.25 2.75
C ALA A 115 -1.28 -20.01 3.38
N CYS A 116 -1.24 -19.63 4.65
CA CYS A 116 -0.01 -19.43 5.40
C CYS A 116 0.53 -20.72 6.07
N HIS A 117 -0.12 -21.87 5.84
CA HIS A 117 0.18 -23.16 6.47
C HIS A 117 0.28 -23.09 8.01
N THR A 118 -0.74 -22.52 8.66
CA THR A 118 -0.76 -22.32 10.12
C THR A 118 -2.16 -22.39 10.72
N SER A 119 -2.27 -22.17 12.02
CA SER A 119 -3.54 -22.08 12.72
C SER A 119 -4.11 -20.66 12.71
N THR A 120 -5.44 -20.57 12.80
CA THR A 120 -6.13 -19.28 13.02
C THR A 120 -5.64 -18.58 14.29
N ALA A 121 -5.32 -19.34 15.35
CA ALA A 121 -4.74 -18.81 16.58
C ALA A 121 -3.39 -18.11 16.34
N ALA A 122 -2.54 -18.67 15.47
CA ALA A 122 -1.26 -18.04 15.10
C ALA A 122 -1.46 -16.78 14.24
N ILE A 123 -2.51 -16.72 13.42
CA ILE A 123 -2.89 -15.48 12.73
C ILE A 123 -3.36 -14.43 13.74
N HIS A 124 -4.28 -14.79 14.65
CA HIS A 124 -4.80 -13.90 15.68
C HIS A 124 -3.72 -13.35 16.62
N TYR A 125 -2.64 -14.09 16.83
CA TYR A 125 -1.47 -13.63 17.57
C TYR A 125 -0.83 -12.37 16.96
N HIS A 126 -0.82 -12.27 15.62
CA HIS A 126 -0.27 -11.11 14.91
C HIS A 126 -1.33 -10.09 14.53
N PHE A 127 -2.55 -10.54 14.23
CA PHE A 127 -3.66 -9.71 13.77
C PHE A 127 -4.95 -10.11 14.50
N PRO A 128 -5.30 -9.39 15.58
CA PRO A 128 -6.46 -9.66 16.43
C PRO A 128 -7.77 -9.95 15.70
N GLY A 129 -8.00 -9.37 14.52
CA GLY A 129 -9.21 -9.61 13.76
C GLY A 129 -9.06 -9.39 12.26
N ARG A 130 -10.11 -9.77 11.53
CA ARG A 130 -10.19 -9.66 10.07
C ARG A 130 -9.97 -8.22 9.60
N ASP A 131 -10.58 -7.23 10.25
CA ASP A 131 -10.48 -5.84 9.82
C ASP A 131 -9.04 -5.31 9.89
N GLU A 132 -8.25 -5.73 10.88
CA GLU A 132 -6.83 -5.34 10.97
C GLU A 132 -6.00 -6.00 9.85
N LEU A 133 -6.31 -7.25 9.49
CA LEU A 133 -5.69 -7.92 8.34
C LEU A 133 -6.00 -7.21 7.02
N LEU A 134 -7.27 -6.83 6.83
CA LEU A 134 -7.70 -6.11 5.65
C LEU A 134 -7.07 -4.72 5.58
N GLU A 135 -7.04 -3.99 6.70
CA GLU A 135 -6.37 -2.70 6.80
C GLU A 135 -4.87 -2.83 6.47
N ALA A 136 -4.21 -3.87 6.97
CA ALA A 136 -2.83 -4.19 6.68
C ALA A 136 -2.59 -4.55 5.20
N ALA A 137 -3.48 -5.35 4.59
CA ALA A 137 -3.43 -5.72 3.18
C ALA A 137 -3.60 -4.52 2.26
N VAL A 138 -4.59 -3.65 2.54
CA VAL A 138 -4.81 -2.42 1.76
C VAL A 138 -3.60 -1.49 1.86
N ARG A 139 -3.03 -1.28 3.06
CA ARG A 139 -1.81 -0.50 3.23
C ARG A 139 -0.63 -1.09 2.46
N TRP A 140 -0.47 -2.41 2.49
CA TRP A 140 0.57 -3.07 1.71
C TRP A 140 0.44 -2.77 0.21
N CYS A 141 -0.78 -2.88 -0.34
CA CYS A 141 -1.05 -2.51 -1.73
C CYS A 141 -0.75 -1.03 -2.03
N MET A 142 -1.12 -0.11 -1.12
CA MET A 142 -0.82 1.32 -1.24
C MET A 142 0.68 1.61 -1.26
N ASP A 143 1.43 0.96 -0.36
CA ASP A 143 2.88 1.13 -0.25
C ASP A 143 3.59 0.57 -1.47
N GLU A 144 3.17 -0.61 -1.96
CA GLU A 144 3.71 -1.18 -3.20
C GLU A 144 3.40 -0.30 -4.41
N ASP A 145 2.20 0.25 -4.50
CA ASP A 145 1.83 1.13 -5.61
C ASP A 145 2.62 2.44 -5.58
N THR A 146 2.79 3.04 -4.40
CA THR A 146 3.64 4.22 -4.21
C THR A 146 5.09 3.93 -4.59
N ALA A 147 5.67 2.82 -4.13
CA ALA A 147 7.05 2.45 -4.45
C ALA A 147 7.25 2.17 -5.95
N ARG A 148 6.27 1.54 -6.62
CA ARG A 148 6.30 1.35 -8.07
C ARG A 148 6.30 2.68 -8.81
N ARG A 149 5.43 3.62 -8.41
CA ARG A 149 5.36 4.97 -8.98
C ARG A 149 6.68 5.70 -8.82
N ASP A 150 7.23 5.77 -7.61
CA ASP A 150 8.50 6.45 -7.31
C ASP A 150 9.64 5.91 -8.18
N THR A 151 9.72 4.59 -8.34
CA THR A 151 10.74 3.95 -9.18
C THR A 151 10.58 4.32 -10.65
N ARG A 152 9.34 4.30 -11.17
CA ARG A 152 9.08 4.53 -12.59
C ARG A 152 9.30 6.00 -12.97
N ILE A 153 8.80 6.90 -12.13
CA ILE A 153 8.95 8.36 -12.28
C ILE A 153 10.41 8.79 -12.32
N ALA A 154 11.29 8.14 -11.52
CA ALA A 154 12.71 8.48 -11.48
C ALA A 154 13.43 8.30 -12.83
N GLU A 155 12.86 7.53 -13.76
CA GLU A 155 13.40 7.27 -15.11
C GLU A 155 12.88 8.25 -16.18
N ALA A 156 11.92 9.12 -15.85
CA ALA A 156 11.28 10.01 -16.81
C ALA A 156 12.17 11.20 -17.22
N ALA A 157 12.20 11.52 -18.52
CA ALA A 157 13.00 12.63 -19.05
C ALA A 157 12.40 14.01 -18.73
N ASP A 158 11.07 14.12 -18.72
CA ASP A 158 10.32 15.31 -18.36
C ASP A 158 8.96 14.95 -17.71
N ALA A 159 8.21 15.96 -17.27
CA ALA A 159 6.94 15.75 -16.58
C ALA A 159 5.82 15.21 -17.49
N LEU A 160 5.92 15.38 -18.82
CA LEU A 160 4.95 14.79 -19.75
C LEU A 160 5.16 13.28 -19.84
N GLU A 161 6.41 12.85 -19.99
CA GLU A 161 6.77 11.44 -19.95
C GLU A 161 6.43 10.81 -18.59
N GLU A 162 6.68 11.53 -17.48
CA GLU A 162 6.27 11.10 -16.14
C GLU A 162 4.76 10.83 -16.06
N LEU A 163 3.93 11.74 -16.58
CA LEU A 163 2.48 11.59 -16.58
C LEU A 163 2.01 10.44 -17.48
N ARG A 164 2.67 10.23 -18.63
CA ARG A 164 2.39 9.11 -19.53
C ARG A 164 2.71 7.77 -18.87
N GLN A 165 3.84 7.68 -18.16
CA GLN A 165 4.20 6.48 -17.41
C GLN A 165 3.25 6.19 -16.25
N LEU A 166 2.72 7.24 -15.61
CA LEU A 166 1.66 7.10 -14.62
C LEU A 166 0.37 6.53 -15.25
N ILE A 167 -0.05 7.02 -16.42
CA ILE A 167 -1.21 6.50 -17.16
C ILE A 167 -0.99 5.03 -17.55
N GLU A 168 0.20 4.70 -18.05
CA GLU A 168 0.58 3.33 -18.40
C GLU A 168 0.45 2.39 -17.20
N MET A 169 0.97 2.81 -16.03
CA MET A 169 0.90 2.02 -14.81
C MET A 169 -0.54 1.80 -14.32
N GLN A 170 -1.40 2.81 -14.49
CA GLN A 170 -2.81 2.73 -14.08
C GLN A 170 -3.68 1.96 -15.09
N THR A 171 -3.17 1.63 -16.27
CA THR A 171 -3.96 0.94 -17.29
C THR A 171 -3.94 -0.59 -17.08
N PRO A 172 -5.10 -1.27 -16.94
CA PRO A 172 -5.16 -2.68 -16.56
C PRO A 172 -5.03 -3.64 -17.77
N TYR A 173 -3.84 -3.73 -18.36
CA TYR A 173 -3.57 -4.61 -19.51
C TYR A 173 -3.56 -6.09 -19.16
N THR A 174 -3.08 -6.44 -17.97
CA THR A 174 -2.86 -7.81 -17.54
C THR A 174 -3.90 -8.26 -16.52
N GLU A 175 -4.11 -9.58 -16.40
CA GLU A 175 -4.96 -10.14 -15.35
C GLU A 175 -4.51 -9.68 -13.95
N ARG A 176 -3.20 -9.64 -13.70
CA ARG A 176 -2.64 -9.15 -12.44
C ARG A 176 -3.05 -7.71 -12.14
N GLN A 177 -2.97 -6.81 -13.13
CA GLN A 177 -3.37 -5.42 -12.93
C GLN A 177 -4.89 -5.29 -12.74
N ARG A 178 -5.69 -6.08 -13.45
CA ARG A 178 -7.15 -6.11 -13.24
C ARG A 178 -7.50 -6.54 -11.82
N VAL A 179 -6.83 -7.59 -11.35
CA VAL A 179 -6.93 -8.13 -10.00
C VAL A 179 -6.53 -7.09 -8.95
N GLN A 180 -5.47 -6.32 -9.18
CA GLN A 180 -5.09 -5.18 -8.32
C GLN A 180 -6.16 -4.08 -8.30
N TRP A 181 -6.74 -3.75 -9.46
CA TRP A 181 -7.83 -2.77 -9.54
C TRP A 181 -9.10 -3.21 -8.80
N SER A 182 -9.42 -4.50 -8.79
CA SER A 182 -10.56 -5.02 -8.01
C SER A 182 -10.43 -4.73 -6.51
N VAL A 183 -9.22 -4.76 -5.96
CA VAL A 183 -8.97 -4.38 -4.56
C VAL A 183 -9.34 -2.91 -4.31
N TRP A 184 -9.05 -2.02 -5.26
CA TRP A 184 -9.44 -0.61 -5.16
C TRP A 184 -10.95 -0.42 -5.26
N LEU A 185 -11.64 -1.14 -6.14
CA LEU A 185 -13.11 -1.11 -6.21
C LEU A 185 -13.76 -1.55 -4.90
N ASP A 186 -13.26 -2.64 -4.30
CA ASP A 186 -13.73 -3.11 -3.00
C ASP A 186 -13.48 -2.06 -1.91
N LEU A 187 -12.31 -1.42 -1.91
CA LEU A 187 -11.98 -0.35 -0.98
C LEU A 187 -12.88 0.89 -1.17
N TRP A 188 -13.24 1.26 -2.39
CA TRP A 188 -14.18 2.35 -2.66
C TRP A 188 -15.56 2.04 -2.11
N ALA A 189 -16.01 0.80 -2.26
CA ALA A 189 -17.28 0.35 -1.68
C ALA A 189 -17.25 0.41 -0.14
N GLU A 190 -16.14 0.03 0.49
CA GLU A 190 -15.91 0.19 1.93
C GLU A 190 -15.90 1.67 2.36
N ALA A 191 -15.23 2.53 1.60
CA ALA A 191 -15.17 3.97 1.85
C ALA A 191 -16.55 4.62 1.75
N ALA A 192 -17.35 4.25 0.75
CA ALA A 192 -18.72 4.72 0.59
C ALA A 192 -19.62 4.32 1.77
N ARG A 193 -19.32 3.19 2.43
CA ARG A 193 -19.98 2.73 3.66
C ARG A 193 -19.40 3.32 4.95
N SER A 194 -18.38 4.19 4.86
CA SER A 194 -17.70 4.78 6.01
C SER A 194 -17.13 3.75 7.00
N THR A 195 -16.65 2.61 6.51
CA THR A 195 -16.02 1.60 7.37
C THR A 195 -14.61 2.04 7.79
N ALA A 196 -14.06 1.44 8.85
CA ALA A 196 -12.72 1.76 9.31
C ALA A 196 -11.65 1.55 8.23
N VAL A 197 -11.76 0.47 7.44
CA VAL A 197 -10.86 0.21 6.29
C VAL A 197 -11.11 1.21 5.17
N GLY A 198 -12.37 1.58 4.92
CA GLY A 198 -12.72 2.64 3.98
C GLY A 198 -12.07 3.99 4.28
N GLY A 199 -11.80 4.29 5.55
CA GLY A 199 -11.05 5.50 5.95
C GLY A 199 -9.64 5.59 5.36
N LEU A 200 -9.00 4.46 5.05
CA LEU A 200 -7.68 4.45 4.39
C LEU A 200 -7.72 5.08 3.00
N HIS A 201 -8.84 4.90 2.28
CA HIS A 201 -9.00 5.41 0.93
C HIS A 201 -8.76 6.92 0.85
N VAL A 202 -9.28 7.68 1.83
CA VAL A 202 -9.22 9.15 1.80
C VAL A 202 -7.79 9.66 1.78
N GLU A 203 -6.94 9.12 2.65
CA GLU A 203 -5.55 9.58 2.78
C GLU A 203 -4.73 9.19 1.56
N TYR A 204 -4.88 7.94 1.11
CA TYR A 204 -4.18 7.47 -0.07
C TYR A 204 -4.60 8.21 -1.34
N TYR A 205 -5.90 8.42 -1.55
CA TYR A 205 -6.38 9.10 -2.75
C TYR A 205 -6.00 10.59 -2.73
N ARG A 206 -5.88 11.20 -1.54
CA ARG A 206 -5.28 12.53 -1.39
C ARG A 206 -3.81 12.52 -1.80
N GLN A 207 -3.02 11.56 -1.34
CA GLN A 207 -1.62 11.43 -1.72
C GLN A 207 -1.48 11.24 -3.24
N TRP A 208 -2.26 10.35 -3.84
CA TRP A 208 -2.27 10.12 -5.28
C TRP A 208 -2.55 11.39 -6.09
N ARG A 209 -3.62 12.13 -5.74
CA ARG A 209 -3.92 13.41 -6.41
C ARG A 209 -2.82 14.44 -6.22
N THR A 210 -2.16 14.45 -5.05
CA THR A 210 -1.05 15.36 -4.78
C THR A 210 0.13 15.03 -5.70
N THR A 211 0.48 13.75 -5.86
CA THR A 211 1.51 13.31 -6.80
C THR A 211 1.22 13.79 -8.22
N VAL A 212 0.00 13.60 -8.72
CA VAL A 212 -0.39 14.06 -10.06
C VAL A 212 -0.31 15.60 -10.17
N ALA A 213 -0.81 16.33 -9.17
CA ALA A 213 -0.72 17.80 -9.17
C ALA A 213 0.73 18.30 -9.16
N ASP A 214 1.63 17.61 -8.45
CA ASP A 214 3.06 17.93 -8.43
C ASP A 214 3.70 17.72 -9.80
N VAL A 215 3.35 16.65 -10.53
CA VAL A 215 3.79 16.43 -11.91
C VAL A 215 3.34 17.60 -12.79
N LEU A 216 2.07 18.00 -12.69
CA LEU A 216 1.52 19.11 -13.48
C LEU A 216 2.24 20.43 -13.18
N ARG A 217 2.52 20.74 -11.91
CA ARG A 217 3.29 21.94 -11.54
C ARG A 217 4.69 21.93 -12.13
N ARG A 218 5.41 20.80 -12.06
CA ARG A 218 6.73 20.66 -12.68
C ARG A 218 6.66 20.82 -14.19
N GLY A 219 5.69 20.20 -14.86
CA GLY A 219 5.57 20.30 -16.31
C GLY A 219 5.18 21.69 -16.82
N MET A 220 4.42 22.47 -16.04
CA MET A 220 4.22 23.89 -16.34
C MET A 220 5.52 24.68 -16.21
N ALA A 221 6.32 24.44 -15.18
CA ALA A 221 7.63 25.08 -15.01
C ALA A 221 8.63 24.69 -16.12
N GLN A 222 8.54 23.47 -16.65
CA GLN A 222 9.32 22.99 -17.79
C GLN A 222 8.79 23.47 -19.16
N GLY A 223 7.63 24.13 -19.20
CA GLY A 223 6.98 24.54 -20.45
C GLY A 223 6.52 23.36 -21.32
N VAL A 224 6.19 22.21 -20.73
CA VAL A 224 5.54 21.07 -21.43
C VAL A 224 4.02 21.10 -21.29
N PHE A 225 3.51 21.64 -20.18
CA PHE A 225 2.07 21.79 -19.94
C PHE A 225 1.60 23.24 -20.05
N ARG A 226 0.33 23.39 -20.43
CA ARG A 226 -0.42 24.65 -20.41
C ARG A 226 -0.57 25.16 -18.96
N PRO A 227 -0.72 26.48 -18.75
CA PRO A 227 -1.08 27.02 -17.46
C PRO A 227 -2.49 26.57 -17.06
N VAL A 228 -2.58 25.70 -16.07
CA VAL A 228 -3.84 25.18 -15.49
C VAL A 228 -3.79 25.28 -13.97
N GLU A 229 -4.95 25.16 -13.32
CA GLU A 229 -4.99 24.96 -11.88
C GLU A 229 -4.68 23.47 -11.58
N PRO A 230 -3.53 23.15 -10.93
CA PRO A 230 -3.02 21.78 -10.83
C PRO A 230 -3.97 20.83 -10.09
N GLU A 231 -4.58 21.30 -9.01
CA GLU A 231 -5.40 20.50 -8.11
C GLU A 231 -6.69 20.06 -8.80
N ARG A 232 -7.32 20.95 -9.56
CA ARG A 232 -8.51 20.68 -10.38
C ARG A 232 -8.17 19.84 -11.59
N ALA A 233 -7.02 20.06 -12.23
CA ALA A 233 -6.56 19.23 -13.34
C ALA A 233 -6.26 17.80 -12.87
N ALA A 234 -5.56 17.64 -11.75
CA ALA A 234 -5.30 16.35 -11.11
C ALA A 234 -6.61 15.64 -10.74
N LEU A 235 -7.56 16.35 -10.11
CA LEU A 235 -8.88 15.79 -9.78
C LEU A 235 -9.60 15.24 -11.03
N ARG A 236 -9.60 15.99 -12.13
CA ARG A 236 -10.24 15.54 -13.37
C ARG A 236 -9.54 14.32 -13.96
N LEU A 237 -8.21 14.34 -14.02
CA LEU A 237 -7.44 13.23 -14.58
C LEU A 237 -7.60 11.96 -13.74
N THR A 238 -7.49 12.03 -12.41
CA THR A 238 -7.65 10.84 -11.56
C THR A 238 -9.07 10.30 -11.62
N ALA A 239 -10.09 11.17 -11.65
CA ALA A 239 -11.48 10.74 -11.82
C ALA A 239 -11.72 10.05 -13.18
N LEU A 240 -11.09 10.54 -14.25
CA LEU A 240 -11.16 9.92 -15.57
C LEU A 240 -10.49 8.55 -15.58
N ILE A 241 -9.30 8.42 -14.97
CA ILE A 241 -8.60 7.15 -14.78
C ILE A 241 -9.51 6.14 -14.06
N ASP A 242 -10.09 6.52 -12.92
CA ASP A 242 -10.94 5.65 -12.11
C ASP A 242 -12.21 5.20 -12.86
N GLY A 243 -12.84 6.14 -13.57
CA GLY A 243 -14.04 5.87 -14.35
C GLY A 243 -13.78 4.91 -15.51
N LEU A 244 -12.70 5.13 -16.26
CA LEU A 244 -12.31 4.25 -17.38
C LEU A 244 -11.86 2.87 -16.87
N ALA A 245 -11.05 2.82 -15.80
CA ALA A 245 -10.63 1.55 -15.21
C ALA A 245 -11.83 0.71 -14.76
N SER A 246 -12.86 1.35 -14.16
CA SER A 246 -14.10 0.68 -13.76
C SER A 246 -14.85 0.08 -14.97
N GLN A 247 -14.91 0.79 -16.10
CA GLN A 247 -15.53 0.27 -17.33
C GLN A 247 -14.74 -0.91 -17.92
N VAL A 248 -13.40 -0.81 -17.90
CA VAL A 248 -12.52 -1.90 -18.35
C VAL A 248 -12.71 -3.13 -17.46
N LEU A 249 -12.81 -2.95 -16.14
CA LEU A 249 -13.05 -4.05 -15.21
C LEU A 249 -14.43 -4.69 -15.36
N ALA A 250 -15.46 -3.89 -15.67
CA ALA A 250 -16.81 -4.39 -15.94
C ALA A 250 -16.93 -5.17 -17.26
N THR A 251 -15.91 -5.11 -18.12
CA THR A 251 -15.86 -5.82 -19.41
C THR A 251 -14.98 -7.06 -19.30
N ALA A 252 -15.49 -8.23 -19.71
CA ALA A 252 -14.69 -9.45 -19.79
C ALA A 252 -13.54 -9.28 -20.80
N PRO A 253 -12.33 -9.84 -20.55
CA PRO A 253 -11.23 -9.77 -21.51
C PRO A 253 -11.64 -10.28 -22.90
N GLY A 254 -11.46 -9.46 -23.94
CA GLY A 254 -11.88 -9.76 -25.32
C GLY A 254 -13.38 -9.58 -25.61
N GLY A 255 -14.17 -9.12 -24.63
CA GLY A 255 -15.58 -8.79 -24.81
C GLY A 255 -15.82 -7.44 -25.50
N PRO A 256 -17.06 -7.15 -25.93
CA PRO A 256 -17.41 -5.98 -26.75
C PRO A 256 -17.53 -4.65 -25.96
N GLY A 257 -16.83 -4.51 -24.84
CA GLY A 257 -16.87 -3.30 -23.99
C GLY A 257 -15.54 -2.54 -24.01
N THR A 258 -15.38 -1.56 -23.11
CA THR A 258 -14.17 -0.74 -23.00
C THR A 258 -12.95 -1.61 -22.74
N SER A 259 -11.96 -1.55 -23.62
CA SER A 259 -10.68 -2.25 -23.46
C SER A 259 -9.65 -1.40 -22.70
N ALA A 260 -8.60 -2.05 -22.20
CA ALA A 260 -7.45 -1.35 -21.62
C ALA A 260 -6.80 -0.37 -22.62
N LEU A 261 -6.80 -0.72 -23.92
CA LEU A 261 -6.29 0.14 -24.98
C LEU A 261 -7.18 1.37 -25.19
N ASP A 262 -8.50 1.21 -25.13
CA ASP A 262 -9.44 2.35 -25.21
C ASP A 262 -9.24 3.32 -24.05
N MET A 263 -9.08 2.79 -22.83
CA MET A 263 -8.74 3.59 -21.65
C MET A 263 -7.44 4.36 -21.85
N HIS A 264 -6.36 3.68 -22.26
CA HIS A 264 -5.06 4.32 -22.47
C HIS A 264 -5.14 5.45 -23.50
N ASN A 265 -5.75 5.18 -24.66
CA ASN A 265 -5.89 6.15 -25.74
C ASN A 265 -6.73 7.36 -25.33
N ALA A 266 -7.84 7.14 -24.60
CA ALA A 266 -8.67 8.21 -24.09
C ALA A 266 -7.93 9.09 -23.07
N LEU A 267 -7.10 8.50 -22.21
CA LEU A 267 -6.28 9.24 -21.24
C LEU A 267 -5.18 10.05 -21.93
N LEU A 268 -4.50 9.49 -22.93
CA LEU A 268 -3.49 10.22 -23.70
C LEU A 268 -4.11 11.37 -24.51
N SER A 269 -5.23 11.14 -25.20
CA SER A 269 -5.98 12.20 -25.90
C SER A 269 -6.41 13.30 -24.93
N TYR A 270 -6.90 12.96 -23.74
CA TYR A 270 -7.24 13.96 -22.72
C TYR A 270 -6.01 14.80 -22.31
N VAL A 271 -4.86 14.18 -22.07
CA VAL A 271 -3.62 14.88 -21.72
C VAL A 271 -3.20 15.81 -22.87
N ASP A 272 -3.17 15.30 -24.10
CA ASP A 272 -2.69 16.07 -25.25
C ASP A 272 -3.63 17.25 -25.59
N GLU A 273 -4.94 17.06 -25.51
CA GLU A 273 -5.92 18.09 -25.86
C GLU A 273 -6.04 19.17 -24.77
N THR A 274 -5.95 18.77 -23.50
CA THR A 274 -6.30 19.65 -22.36
C THR A 274 -5.11 20.15 -21.56
N LEU A 275 -3.97 19.42 -21.57
CA LEU A 275 -2.83 19.72 -20.70
C LEU A 275 -1.57 20.09 -21.47
N THR A 276 -1.29 19.54 -22.66
CA THR A 276 -0.02 19.83 -23.38
C THR A 276 -0.11 21.07 -24.26
N LEU A 277 0.99 21.83 -24.36
CA LEU A 277 1.04 23.01 -25.23
C LEU A 277 0.95 22.63 -26.73
N PRO A 278 0.23 23.40 -27.57
CA PRO A 278 0.16 23.16 -29.01
C PRO A 278 1.57 23.13 -29.64
N GLY A 279 1.87 22.11 -30.45
CA GLY A 279 3.15 21.96 -31.14
C GLY A 279 4.16 21.02 -30.46
N ARG A 280 3.83 20.47 -29.28
CA ARG A 280 4.48 19.31 -28.67
C ARG A 280 3.55 18.09 -28.68
N THR A 281 3.00 17.75 -29.84
CA THR A 281 2.62 16.35 -30.11
C THR A 281 3.91 15.59 -30.40
N ALA A 282 3.99 14.35 -29.91
CA ALA A 282 5.10 13.44 -30.21
C ALA A 282 5.36 13.34 -31.72
#